data_AF-A0A958IJ34-F1
#
_entry.id   AF-A0A958IJ34-F1
#
_cell.length_a   1.000
_cell.length_b   1.000
_cell.length_c   1.000
_cell.angle_alpha   90.00
_cell.angle_beta   90.00
_cell.angle_gamma   90.00
#
_symmetry.space_group_name_H-M   'P 1'
#
loop_
_entity.id
_entity.type
_entity.pdbx_description
1 polymer ?
#
loop_
_entity_poly.entity_id
_entity_poly.type
_entity_poly.pdbx_seq_one_letter_code
_entity_poly.pdbx_strand_id
1 'polypeptide(L)'
;MNKYLYNNPKYLTNEYLNKYEFQAFSQFGEDGIIQEIFNRIGITNRYFVEFGVEDGTETNTTYLLYQNWNGLWIDGSDKNKLKIEESFGKAIQERKLKIVSQFITAENIETIFKE
;
A
#
# COMPACT_ATOMS: atom_id res chain seq x y z
N MET A 1 -16.67 3.89 10.58
CA MET A 1 -15.71 4.35 11.61
C MET A 1 -16.22 4.05 13.01
N ASN A 2 -15.39 3.42 13.84
CA ASN A 2 -15.73 3.06 15.22
C ASN A 2 -15.74 4.30 16.14
N LYS A 3 -16.93 4.79 16.49
CA LYS A 3 -17.16 5.99 17.32
C LYS A 3 -16.41 5.99 18.66
N TYR A 4 -16.09 4.81 19.20
CA TYR A 4 -15.39 4.66 20.48
C TYR A 4 -13.88 4.91 20.39
N LEU A 5 -13.28 4.82 19.20
CA LEU A 5 -11.86 5.15 19.00
C LEU A 5 -11.68 6.66 18.81
N TYR A 6 -12.42 7.27 17.88
CA TYR A 6 -12.19 8.67 17.50
C TYR A 6 -12.59 9.71 18.57
N ASN A 7 -13.52 9.38 19.46
CA ASN A 7 -13.94 10.30 20.53
C ASN A 7 -13.28 10.01 21.87
N ASN A 8 -12.39 9.01 21.95
CA ASN A 8 -11.70 8.71 23.19
C ASN A 8 -10.49 9.65 23.32
N PRO A 9 -10.42 10.49 24.38
CA PRO A 9 -9.34 11.46 24.57
C PRO A 9 -7.94 10.84 24.52
N LYS A 10 -7.83 9.55 24.90
CA LYS A 10 -6.58 8.80 24.82
C LYS A 10 -5.98 8.83 23.41
N TYR A 11 -6.79 8.61 22.37
CA TYR A 11 -6.30 8.48 20.98
C TYR A 11 -6.20 9.81 20.23
N LEU A 12 -6.45 10.94 20.90
CA LEU A 12 -6.37 12.29 20.32
C LEU A 12 -4.99 12.95 20.50
N THR A 13 -4.10 12.36 21.30
CA THR A 13 -2.76 12.90 21.52
C THR A 13 -1.87 12.70 20.29
N ASN A 14 -0.78 13.48 20.19
CA ASN A 14 0.21 13.31 19.12
C ASN A 14 0.91 11.94 19.16
N GLU A 15 0.82 11.19 20.25
CA GLU A 15 1.49 9.89 20.35
C GLU A 15 0.79 8.83 19.48
N TYR A 16 -0.54 8.93 19.33
CA TYR A 16 -1.33 7.99 18.55
C TYR A 16 -1.47 8.41 17.09
N LEU A 17 -1.48 7.42 16.21
CA LEU A 17 -1.60 7.63 14.77
C LEU A 17 -3.07 7.79 14.33
N ASN A 18 -4.04 7.25 15.07
CA ASN A 18 -5.46 7.18 14.67
C ASN A 18 -6.08 8.52 14.27
N LYS A 19 -5.62 9.63 14.85
CA LYS A 19 -6.11 10.97 14.49
C LYS A 19 -5.65 11.47 13.12
N TYR A 20 -4.66 10.81 12.52
CA TYR A 20 -4.12 11.11 11.20
C TYR A 20 -4.74 10.23 10.12
N GLU A 21 -5.68 9.34 10.46
CA GLU A 21 -6.38 8.51 9.48
C GLU A 21 -7.07 9.37 8.42
N PHE A 22 -6.79 9.06 7.16
CA PHE A 22 -7.61 9.47 6.04
C PHE A 22 -7.54 8.40 4.97
N GLN A 23 -8.58 8.34 4.15
CA GLN A 23 -8.73 7.34 3.11
C GLN A 23 -8.64 8.01 1.74
N ALA A 24 -7.61 7.65 0.97
CA ALA A 24 -7.50 7.92 -0.46
C ALA A 24 -7.69 6.64 -1.27
N PHE A 25 -7.01 5.55 -0.90
CA PHE A 25 -7.07 4.25 -1.58
C PHE A 25 -7.17 3.07 -0.60
N SER A 26 -6.63 3.21 0.62
CA SER A 26 -6.75 2.17 1.65
C SER A 26 -8.21 1.88 2.03
N GLN A 27 -8.47 0.77 2.73
CA GLN A 27 -9.84 0.40 3.13
C GLN A 27 -10.30 1.14 4.41
N PHE A 28 -9.39 1.40 5.35
CA PHE A 28 -9.71 1.87 6.70
C PHE A 28 -8.90 3.08 7.15
N GLY A 29 -8.36 3.86 6.21
CA GLY A 29 -7.68 5.13 6.50
C GLY A 29 -6.18 5.01 6.75
N GLU A 30 -5.58 3.87 6.38
CA GLU A 30 -4.16 3.59 6.51
C GLU A 30 -3.29 4.56 5.70
N ASP A 31 -3.81 5.20 4.64
CA ASP A 31 -3.06 6.17 3.84
C ASP A 31 -2.47 7.29 4.73
N GLY A 32 -3.29 7.81 5.65
CA GLY A 32 -2.87 8.85 6.59
C GLY A 32 -2.00 8.34 7.73
N ILE A 33 -2.23 7.10 8.18
CA ILE A 33 -1.36 6.44 9.17
C ILE A 33 0.05 6.27 8.62
N ILE A 34 0.18 5.73 7.41
CA ILE A 34 1.46 5.48 6.76
C ILE A 34 2.18 6.81 6.48
N GLN A 35 1.48 7.82 5.98
CA GLN A 35 2.05 9.15 5.79
C GLN A 35 2.60 9.73 7.09
N GLU A 36 1.85 9.63 8.20
CA GLU A 36 2.28 10.14 9.50
C GLU A 36 3.48 9.37 10.07
N ILE A 37 3.54 8.05 9.88
CA ILE A 37 4.73 7.27 10.27
C ILE A 37 5.99 7.85 9.63
N PHE A 38 5.95 8.11 8.32
CA PHE A 38 7.08 8.69 7.59
C PHE A 38 7.36 10.16 7.94
N ASN A 39 6.34 10.93 8.32
CA ASN A 39 6.55 12.28 8.87
C ASN A 39 7.37 12.26 10.17
N ARG A 40 7.18 11.23 11.01
CA ARG A 40 7.88 11.09 12.30
C ARG A 40 9.29 10.54 12.16
N ILE A 41 9.45 9.47 11.38
CA ILE A 41 10.73 8.74 11.30
C ILE A 41 11.62 9.24 10.16
N GLY A 42 11.08 10.10 9.28
CA GLY A 42 11.75 10.51 8.05
C GLY A 42 11.69 9.44 6.96
N ILE A 43 12.12 9.82 5.75
CA ILE A 43 12.13 8.92 4.57
C ILE A 43 13.57 8.78 4.10
N THR A 44 14.10 7.55 4.13
CA THR A 44 15.45 7.23 3.64
C THR A 44 15.43 6.69 2.21
N ASN A 45 14.38 5.93 1.86
CA ASN A 45 14.13 5.39 0.52
C ASN A 45 12.62 5.42 0.21
N ARG A 46 12.26 5.34 -1.08
CA ARG A 46 10.87 5.35 -1.55
C ARG A 46 10.55 4.10 -2.35
N TYR A 47 10.49 2.97 -1.64
CA TYR A 47 10.13 1.68 -2.21
C TYR A 47 9.13 0.94 -1.32
N PHE A 48 8.10 0.35 -1.91
CA PHE A 48 7.13 -0.49 -1.19
C PHE A 48 6.98 -1.88 -1.81
N VAL A 49 6.47 -2.81 -1.01
CA VAL A 49 6.02 -4.14 -1.48
C VAL A 49 4.66 -4.40 -0.84
N GLU A 50 3.68 -4.83 -1.64
CA GLU A 50 2.36 -5.24 -1.15
C GLU A 50 1.93 -6.56 -1.79
N PHE A 51 1.43 -7.47 -0.95
CA PHE A 51 0.93 -8.79 -1.35
C PHE A 51 -0.59 -8.81 -1.19
N GLY A 52 -1.29 -9.45 -2.12
CA GLY A 52 -2.75 -9.52 -2.10
C GLY A 52 -3.39 -8.17 -2.42
N VAL A 53 -3.00 -7.58 -3.56
CA VAL A 53 -3.46 -6.24 -3.96
C VAL A 53 -4.80 -6.26 -4.70
N GLU A 54 -5.36 -7.45 -4.95
CA GLU A 54 -6.54 -7.64 -5.78
C GLU A 54 -6.40 -6.88 -7.11
N ASP A 55 -7.36 -6.03 -7.49
CA ASP A 55 -7.28 -5.22 -8.70
C ASP A 55 -6.62 -3.84 -8.52
N GLY A 56 -5.98 -3.60 -7.37
CA GLY A 56 -5.23 -2.38 -7.07
C GLY A 56 -6.11 -1.18 -6.68
N THR A 57 -7.43 -1.36 -6.59
CA THR A 57 -8.38 -0.30 -6.22
C THR A 57 -8.34 0.03 -4.73
N GLU A 58 -8.14 -0.99 -3.88
CA GLU A 58 -8.06 -0.86 -2.43
C GLU A 58 -6.73 -1.41 -1.90
N THR A 59 -5.71 -0.56 -1.82
CA THR A 59 -4.38 -0.95 -1.32
C THR A 59 -3.79 0.10 -0.38
N ASN A 60 -2.85 -0.31 0.45
CA ASN A 60 -2.14 0.60 1.34
C ASN A 60 -1.00 1.36 0.64
N THR A 61 -0.66 0.99 -0.58
CA THR A 61 0.51 1.52 -1.30
C THR A 61 0.16 2.32 -2.55
N THR A 62 -1.08 2.30 -3.04
CA THR A 62 -1.48 3.15 -4.18
C THR A 62 -1.24 4.62 -3.88
N TYR A 63 -1.55 5.09 -2.68
CA TYR A 63 -1.26 6.48 -2.30
C TYR A 63 0.24 6.79 -2.31
N LEU A 64 1.09 5.85 -1.87
CA LEU A 64 2.54 5.99 -1.95
C LEU A 64 3.03 6.06 -3.41
N LEU A 65 2.44 5.28 -4.31
CA LEU A 65 2.75 5.33 -5.74
C LEU A 65 2.49 6.73 -6.32
N TYR A 66 1.37 7.36 -5.96
CA TYR A 66 1.07 8.76 -6.33
C TYR A 66 2.01 9.78 -5.67
N GLN A 67 2.68 9.41 -4.58
CA GLN A 67 3.75 10.19 -3.94
C GLN A 67 5.15 9.87 -4.51
N ASN A 68 5.23 9.36 -5.74
CA ASN A 68 6.47 9.03 -6.45
C ASN A 68 7.32 7.91 -5.81
N TRP A 69 6.71 7.05 -4.99
CA TRP A 69 7.35 5.80 -4.60
C TRP A 69 7.39 4.82 -5.78
N ASN A 70 8.40 3.97 -5.79
CA ASN A 70 8.40 2.80 -6.67
C ASN A 70 7.91 1.59 -5.88
N GLY A 71 7.40 0.58 -6.54
CA GLY A 71 6.78 -0.51 -5.82
C GLY A 71 6.69 -1.83 -6.56
N LEU A 72 6.53 -2.89 -5.77
CA LEU A 72 6.18 -4.22 -6.21
C LEU A 72 4.82 -4.61 -5.64
N TRP A 73 3.89 -4.92 -6.53
CA TRP A 73 2.63 -5.56 -6.21
C TRP A 73 2.67 -7.04 -6.59
N ILE A 74 2.06 -7.87 -5.76
CA ILE A 74 1.95 -9.30 -5.99
C ILE A 74 0.52 -9.76 -5.69
N ASP A 75 -0.09 -10.49 -6.61
CA ASP A 75 -1.42 -11.08 -6.42
C ASP A 75 -1.50 -12.48 -7.04
N GLY A 76 -2.29 -13.37 -6.44
CA GLY A 76 -2.41 -14.76 -6.91
C GLY A 76 -3.23 -14.94 -8.19
N SER A 77 -3.90 -13.91 -8.67
CA SER A 77 -4.85 -13.98 -9.79
C SER A 77 -4.36 -13.25 -11.03
N ASP A 78 -4.24 -13.97 -12.15
CA ASP A 78 -3.92 -13.36 -13.45
C ASP A 78 -4.98 -12.34 -13.89
N LYS A 79 -6.25 -12.57 -13.52
CA LYS A 79 -7.35 -11.64 -13.81
C LYS A 79 -7.13 -10.29 -13.11
N ASN A 80 -6.64 -10.33 -11.87
CA ASN A 80 -6.34 -9.14 -11.10
C ASN A 80 -5.13 -8.39 -11.69
N LYS A 81 -4.08 -9.13 -12.07
CA LYS A 81 -2.95 -8.57 -12.81
C LYS A 81 -3.37 -7.84 -14.08
N LEU A 82 -4.24 -8.44 -14.90
CA LEU A 82 -4.72 -7.81 -16.15
C LEU A 82 -5.45 -6.48 -15.88
N LYS A 83 -6.31 -6.43 -14.85
CA LYS A 83 -6.98 -5.18 -14.46
C LYS A 83 -6.00 -4.10 -13.98
N ILE A 84 -4.95 -4.50 -13.26
CA ILE A 84 -3.89 -3.61 -12.83
C ILE A 84 -3.10 -3.09 -14.03
N GLU A 85 -2.76 -3.94 -14.99
CA GLU A 85 -2.07 -3.54 -16.21
C GLU A 85 -2.89 -2.53 -17.03
N GLU A 86 -4.21 -2.66 -17.04
CA GLU A 86 -5.13 -1.69 -17.65
C GLU A 86 -5.17 -0.37 -16.86
N SER A 87 -5.37 -0.43 -15.54
CA SER A 87 -5.61 0.76 -14.70
C SER A 87 -4.33 1.54 -14.35
N PHE A 88 -3.21 0.83 -14.23
CA PHE A 88 -1.90 1.36 -13.81
C PHE A 88 -0.84 1.25 -14.92
N GLY A 89 -1.25 1.01 -16.17
CA GLY A 89 -0.35 0.82 -17.31
C GLY A 89 0.71 1.91 -17.47
N LYS A 90 0.37 3.17 -17.18
CA LYS A 90 1.34 4.28 -17.20
C LYS A 90 2.46 4.11 -16.15
N ALA A 91 2.10 3.80 -14.90
CA ALA A 91 3.08 3.60 -13.83
C ALA A 91 3.99 2.39 -14.10
N ILE A 92 3.44 1.34 -14.73
CA ILE A 92 4.19 0.16 -15.16
C ILE A 92 5.16 0.51 -16.30
N GLN A 93 4.69 1.24 -17.33
CA GLN A 93 5.52 1.69 -18.45
C GLN A 93 6.68 2.59 -17.99
N GLU A 94 6.42 3.46 -17.01
CA GLU A 94 7.42 4.33 -16.38
C GLU A 94 8.32 3.59 -15.37
N ARG A 95 8.14 2.27 -15.21
CA ARG A 95 8.87 1.41 -14.26
C ARG A 95 8.74 1.84 -12.80
N LYS A 96 7.67 2.56 -12.46
CA LYS A 96 7.31 2.93 -11.09
C LYS A 96 6.68 1.76 -10.35
N LEU A 97 5.95 0.90 -11.07
CA LEU A 97 5.25 -0.25 -10.50
C LEU A 97 5.62 -1.53 -11.25
N LYS A 98 6.03 -2.57 -10.52
CA LYS A 98 6.10 -3.95 -11.01
C LYS A 98 4.90 -4.72 -10.44
N ILE A 99 4.20 -5.49 -11.27
CA ILE A 99 3.15 -6.41 -10.85
C ILE A 99 3.56 -7.85 -11.20
N VAL A 100 3.47 -8.73 -10.22
CA VAL A 100 3.74 -10.17 -10.37
C VAL A 100 2.46 -10.93 -10.07
N SER A 101 2.04 -11.84 -10.96
CA SER A 101 0.97 -12.77 -10.64
C SER A 101 1.56 -14.07 -10.10
N GLN A 102 1.44 -14.28 -8.79
CA GLN A 102 1.91 -15.48 -8.12
C GLN A 102 1.18 -15.65 -6.78
N PHE A 103 0.63 -16.85 -6.56
CA PHE A 103 0.09 -17.19 -5.25
C PHE A 103 1.24 -17.43 -4.27
N ILE A 104 1.28 -16.64 -3.20
CA ILE A 104 2.37 -16.69 -2.21
C ILE A 104 2.20 -17.90 -1.29
N THR A 105 3.29 -18.64 -1.09
CA THR A 105 3.40 -19.69 -0.09
C THR A 105 4.65 -19.49 0.76
N ALA A 106 4.73 -20.21 1.89
CA ALA A 106 5.93 -20.17 2.73
C ALA A 106 7.18 -20.67 1.98
N GLU A 107 7.00 -21.53 0.99
CA GLU A 107 8.07 -22.16 0.21
C GLU A 107 8.56 -21.28 -0.94
N ASN A 108 7.73 -20.37 -1.47
CA ASN A 108 8.08 -19.61 -2.67
C ASN A 108 8.44 -18.15 -2.42
N ILE A 109 8.10 -17.57 -1.26
CA ILE A 109 8.21 -16.13 -1.00
C ILE A 109 9.61 -15.56 -1.26
N GLU A 110 10.67 -16.29 -0.93
CA GLU A 110 12.04 -15.83 -1.15
C GLU A 110 12.43 -15.73 -2.63
N THR A 111 11.83 -16.57 -3.49
CA THR A 111 12.18 -16.63 -4.91
C THR A 111 11.69 -15.40 -5.68
N ILE A 112 10.62 -14.78 -5.18
CA ILE A 112 9.97 -13.62 -5.81
C ILE A 112 10.89 -12.39 -5.85
N PHE A 113 11.79 -12.27 -4.86
CA PHE A 113 12.72 -11.16 -4.76
C PHE A 113 14.04 -11.37 -5.50
N LYS A 114 14.24 -12.53 -6.13
CA LYS A 114 15.48 -12.86 -6.85
C LYS A 114 15.44 -12.50 -8.35
N GLU A 115 14.34 -11.92 -8.83
CA GLU A 115 14.09 -11.50 -10.22
C GLU A 115 14.23 -10.00 -10.47
#